data_AF-A0A523YIW0-F1
#
_entry.id   AF-A0A523YIW0-F1
#
_cell.length_a   1.000
_cell.length_b   1.000
_cell.length_c   1.000
_cell.angle_alpha   90.00
_cell.angle_beta   90.00
_cell.angle_gamma   90.00
#
_symmetry.space_group_name_H-M   'P 1'
#
loop_
_entity.id
_entity.type
_entity.pdbx_description
1 polymer ?
#
loop_
_entity_poly.entity_id
_entity_poly.type
_entity_poly.pdbx_seq_one_letter_code
_entity_poly.pdbx_strand_id
1 'polypeptide(L)' 'MDPDIVYGVVKAIFDHTDEFADTHPAAKYWSLKHRPVSLAVPYHEGSIRYFKEKGLWTSEAQAYQDKMLRRQQGLLK' A
#
# COMPACT_ATOMS: atom_id res chain seq x y z
N MET A 1 6.27 8.11 -9.54
CA MET A 1 6.39 6.91 -10.41
C MET A 1 5.06 6.78 -11.14
N ASP A 2 5.03 6.17 -12.32
CA ASP A 2 3.76 5.96 -13.01
C ASP A 2 2.80 5.09 -12.16
N PRO A 3 1.52 5.45 -12.02
CA PRO A 3 0.52 4.69 -11.27
C PRO A 3 0.39 3.22 -11.66
N ASP A 4 0.49 2.92 -12.95
CA ASP A 4 0.33 1.57 -13.46
C ASP A 4 1.53 0.70 -13.12
N ILE A 5 2.74 1.27 -13.15
CA ILE A 5 3.94 0.59 -12.65
C ILE A 5 3.79 0.27 -11.17
N VAL A 6 3.35 1.23 -10.36
CA VAL A 6 3.20 1.02 -8.91
C VAL A 6 2.16 -0.04 -8.61
N TYR A 7 1.02 0.00 -9.31
CA TYR A 7 -0.01 -1.02 -9.19
C TYR A 7 0.54 -2.40 -9.53
N GLY A 8 1.26 -2.54 -10.66
CA GLY A 8 1.86 -3.80 -11.07
C GLY A 8 2.84 -4.37 -10.05
N VAL A 9 3.71 -3.53 -9.48
CA VAL A 9 4.65 -3.94 -8.43
C VAL A 9 3.92 -4.40 -7.17
N VAL A 10 2.94 -3.62 -6.68
CA VAL A 10 2.17 -3.99 -5.49
C VAL A 10 1.42 -5.29 -5.71
N LYS A 11 0.80 -5.46 -6.88
CA LYS A 11 0.11 -6.69 -7.28
C LYS A 11 1.05 -7.88 -7.28
N ALA A 12 2.24 -7.76 -7.90
CA ALA A 12 3.23 -8.83 -7.94
C ALA A 12 3.63 -9.28 -6.53
N ILE A 13 3.88 -8.36 -5.59
CA ILE A 13 4.28 -8.70 -4.22
C ILE A 13 3.14 -9.42 -3.46
N PHE A 14 1.92 -8.87 -3.51
CA PHE A 14 0.82 -9.35 -2.66
C PHE A 14 -0.01 -10.48 -3.27
N ASP A 15 -0.01 -10.66 -4.60
CA ASP A 15 -0.64 -11.83 -5.23
C ASP A 15 0.32 -13.03 -5.27
N HIS A 16 1.64 -12.83 -5.15
CA HIS A 16 2.67 -13.89 -5.10
C HIS A 16 3.39 -13.92 -3.75
N THR A 17 2.65 -13.74 -2.65
CA THR A 17 3.23 -13.64 -1.31
C THR A 17 4.02 -14.88 -0.90
N ASP A 18 3.63 -16.08 -1.33
CA ASP A 18 4.35 -17.31 -0.99
C ASP A 18 5.76 -17.31 -1.60
N GLU A 19 5.88 -16.96 -2.89
CA GLU A 19 7.18 -16.79 -3.56
C GLU A 19 8.00 -15.66 -2.92
N PHE A 20 7.33 -14.55 -2.56
CA PHE A 20 7.99 -13.42 -1.91
C PHE A 20 8.51 -13.78 -0.51
N ALA A 21 7.80 -14.63 0.24
CA ALA A 21 8.16 -15.04 1.59
C ALA A 21 9.51 -15.79 1.65
N ASP A 22 9.87 -16.49 0.58
CA ASP A 22 11.13 -17.24 0.48
C ASP A 22 12.36 -16.35 0.30
N THR A 23 12.17 -15.07 -0.05
CA THR A 23 13.27 -14.13 -0.28
C THR A 23 13.98 -13.71 1.01
N HIS A 24 13.26 -13.67 2.14
CA HIS A 24 13.80 -13.25 3.44
C HIS A 24 12.88 -13.69 4.61
N PRO A 25 13.40 -14.07 5.80
CA PRO A 25 12.56 -14.52 6.92
C PRO A 25 11.46 -13.54 7.38
N ALA A 26 11.68 -12.24 7.17
CA ALA A 26 10.69 -11.19 7.47
C ALA A 26 9.67 -10.94 6.35
N ALA A 27 9.93 -11.40 5.11
CA ALA A 27 9.06 -11.21 3.97
C ALA A 27 7.71 -11.94 4.12
N LYS A 28 7.67 -13.03 4.90
CA LYS A 28 6.41 -13.71 5.25
C LYS A 28 5.35 -12.81 5.91
N TYR A 29 5.76 -11.69 6.50
CA TYR A 29 4.83 -10.72 7.10
C TYR A 29 4.31 -9.66 6.12
N TRP A 30 4.83 -9.64 4.89
CA TRP A 30 4.35 -8.80 3.79
C TRP A 30 3.22 -9.51 3.03
N SER A 31 2.12 -9.74 3.74
CA SER A 31 0.92 -10.37 3.21
C SER A 31 -0.33 -9.59 3.59
N LEU A 32 -1.39 -9.73 2.80
CA LEU A 32 -2.69 -9.11 3.10
C LEU A 32 -3.29 -9.64 4.41
N LYS A 33 -2.93 -10.85 4.84
CA LYS A 33 -3.33 -11.43 6.12
C LYS A 33 -2.70 -10.72 7.31
N HIS A 34 -1.43 -10.34 7.19
CA HIS A 34 -0.68 -9.73 8.31
C HIS A 34 -0.77 -8.20 8.31
N ARG A 35 -0.82 -7.58 7.12
CA ARG A 35 -0.89 -6.12 6.95
C ARG A 35 -1.75 -5.77 5.72
N PRO A 36 -3.08 -5.69 5.87
CA PRO A 36 -3.96 -5.34 4.76
C PRO A 36 -3.75 -3.90 4.28
N VAL A 37 -3.70 -2.93 5.19
CA VAL A 37 -3.37 -1.51 4.96
C VAL A 37 -2.72 -0.96 6.25
N SER A 38 -1.75 -0.05 6.15
CA SER A 38 -1.02 0.54 7.28
C SER A 38 -1.13 2.06 7.31
N LEU A 39 -1.49 2.63 8.46
CA LEU A 39 -1.63 4.07 8.63
C LEU A 39 -0.30 4.72 9.08
N ALA A 40 0.71 4.70 8.20
CA ALA A 40 2.04 5.24 8.50
C ALA A 40 2.47 6.39 7.58
N VAL A 41 2.30 6.22 6.27
CA VAL A 41 2.73 7.19 5.24
C VAL A 41 1.64 7.34 4.18
N PRO A 42 1.63 8.45 3.41
CA PRO A 42 0.77 8.53 2.23
C PRO A 42 1.08 7.40 1.25
N TYR A 43 0.02 6.75 0.76
CA TYR A 43 0.10 5.75 -0.30
C TYR A 43 0.17 6.42 -1.67
N HIS A 44 0.84 5.74 -2.58
CA HIS A 44 0.78 6.05 -4.00
C HIS A 44 -0.57 5.60 -4.59
N GLU A 45 -1.09 6.31 -5.58
CA GLU A 45 -2.41 6.04 -6.19
C GLU A 45 -2.54 4.62 -6.76
N GLY A 46 -1.51 4.10 -7.43
CA GLY A 46 -1.46 2.69 -7.88
C GLY A 46 -1.60 1.66 -6.75
N SER A 47 -1.04 1.92 -5.56
CA SER A 47 -1.21 1.06 -4.39
C SER A 47 -2.65 1.15 -3.85
N ILE A 48 -3.22 2.37 -3.79
CA ILE A 48 -4.61 2.58 -3.37
C ILE A 48 -5.58 1.82 -4.30
N ARG A 49 -5.34 1.85 -5.60
CA ARG A 49 -6.14 1.10 -6.60
C ARG A 49 -6.14 -0.40 -6.27
N TYR A 50 -4.98 -0.98 -6.02
CA TYR A 50 -4.85 -2.40 -5.66
C TYR A 50 -5.62 -2.73 -4.37
N PHE A 51 -5.45 -1.95 -3.30
CA PHE A 51 -6.15 -2.24 -2.03
C PHE A 51 -7.67 -2.02 -2.12
N LYS A 52 -8.15 -1.09 -2.97
CA LYS A 52 -9.58 -0.93 -3.28
C LYS A 52 -10.13 -2.16 -4.00
N GLU A 53 -9.42 -2.68 -4.99
CA GLU A 53 -9.81 -3.90 -5.73
C GLU A 53 -9.90 -5.12 -4.81
N LYS A 54 -8.99 -5.25 -3.83
CA LYS A 54 -9.04 -6.30 -2.81
C LYS A 54 -10.07 -6.07 -1.70
N GLY A 55 -10.80 -4.95 -1.72
CA GLY A 55 -11.78 -4.59 -0.69
C GLY A 55 -11.16 -4.22 0.66
N LEU A 56 -9.87 -3.88 0.70
CA LEU A 56 -9.11 -3.60 1.92
C LEU A 56 -8.95 -2.11 2.20
N TRP A 57 -9.25 -1.25 1.22
CA TRP A 57 -9.17 0.20 1.38
C TRP A 57 -10.43 0.77 2.04
N THR A 58 -10.35 1.04 3.34
CA THR A 58 -11.48 1.54 4.15
C THR A 58 -11.63 3.06 4.07
N SER A 59 -12.77 3.57 4.56
CA SER A 59 -12.99 5.01 4.76
C SER A 59 -11.98 5.62 5.74
N GLU A 60 -11.58 4.89 6.78
CA GLU A 60 -10.54 5.29 7.72
C GLU A 60 -9.18 5.45 7.03
N ALA A 61 -8.80 4.51 6.16
CA ALA A 61 -7.57 4.60 5.37
C ALA A 61 -7.57 5.83 4.46
N GLN A 62 -8.71 6.13 3.82
CA GLN A 62 -8.85 7.35 3.01
C GLN A 62 -8.73 8.62 3.85
N ALA A 63 -9.39 8.68 5.01
CA ALA A 63 -9.31 9.85 5.89
C ALA A 63 -7.87 10.10 6.38
N TYR A 64 -7.13 9.04 6.70
CA TYR A 64 -5.73 9.14 7.08
C TYR A 64 -4.84 9.60 5.92
N GLN A 65 -5.05 9.05 4.72
CA GLN A 65 -4.38 9.47 3.48
C GLN A 65 -4.53 10.97 3.26
N ASP A 66 -5.76 11.48 3.31
CA ASP A 66 -6.04 12.90 3.06
C ASP A 66 -5.39 13.80 4.13
N LYS A 67 -5.38 13.35 5.39
CA LYS A 67 -4.68 14.05 6.49
C LYS A 67 -3.17 14.13 6.23
N MET A 68 -2.55 13.04 5.80
CA MET A 68 -1.10 12.99 5.58
C MET A 68 -0.68 13.79 4.35
N LEU A 69 -1.46 13.79 3.27
CA LEU A 69 -1.20 14.62 2.10
C LEU A 69 -1.26 16.12 2.44
N ARG A 70 -2.25 16.55 3.24
CA ARG A 70 -2.31 17.94 3.74
C ARG A 70 -1.06 18.32 4.54
N ARG A 71 -0.61 17.43 5.44
CA ARG A 71 0.62 17.64 6.21
C ARG A 71 1.83 17.76 5.29
N GLN A 72 1.97 16.88 4.31
CA GLN A 72 3.09 16.88 3.37
C GLN A 72 3.14 18.17 2.55
N GLN A 73 2.00 18.64 2.03
CA GLN A 73 1.92 19.91 1.31
C GLN A 73 2.33 21.12 2.15
N GLY A 74 2.05 21.10 3.46
CA GLY A 74 2.48 22.16 4.38
C GLY A 74 4.00 22.17 4.63
N LEU A 75 4.66 21.01 4.58
CA LEU A 75 6.10 20.87 4.79
C LEU A 75 6.94 21.18 3.54
N LEU A 76 6.32 21.15 2.36
CA LEU A 76 6.97 21.39 1.06
C LEU A 76 6.85 22.84 0.57
N LYS A 77 6.29 23.73 1.40
CA LYS A 77 6.26 25.18 1.16
C LYS A 77 7.42 25.85 1.86
#